data_AF-A0A7C4KT29-F1
#
_entry.id   AF-A0A7C4KT29-F1
#
_cell.length_a   1.000
_cell.length_b   1.000
_cell.length_c   1.000
_cell.angle_alpha   90.00
_cell.angle_beta   90.00
_cell.angle_gamma   90.00
#
_symmetry.space_group_name_H-M   'P 1'
#
loop_
_entity.id
_entity.type
_entity.pdbx_description
1 polymer ?
#
loop_
_entity_poly.entity_id
_entity_poly.type
_entity_poly.pdbx_seq_one_letter_code
_entity_poly.pdbx_strand_id
1 'polypeptide(L)'
;MSDDTPSTPSPPRGKKHWTFLRKFRWAVYTLFLSLLVFVAVCTIVGITGNLEERHLDLDVSARRPASQEELSTLHLRDCLTALENLHAEQAQKVQQAFTGEHERQTFLADFRAWDRDWKQRFEKLGFSCRLTDGYARHEALMAVAEAYRLVDEAHRYYALEIRRFMLENGVELYRLRRLFEDAQRAIERIEALPTDE
;
A
#
# COMPACT_ATOMS: atom_id res chain seq x y z
N MET A 1 -9.43 -91.68 10.72
CA MET A 1 -8.15 -91.55 11.44
C MET A 1 -7.21 -90.82 10.51
N SER A 2 -6.90 -89.58 10.90
CA SER A 2 -5.88 -88.66 10.39
C SER A 2 -5.99 -88.14 8.95
N ASP A 3 -6.44 -86.89 8.88
CA ASP A 3 -6.07 -85.88 7.88
C ASP A 3 -4.54 -85.69 7.83
N ASP A 4 -3.98 -85.66 6.62
CA ASP A 4 -2.70 -85.02 6.33
C ASP A 4 -2.80 -84.33 4.97
N THR A 5 -3.23 -83.07 4.97
CA THR A 5 -3.12 -82.18 3.81
C THR A 5 -1.75 -81.49 3.83
N PRO A 6 -0.94 -81.56 2.77
CA PRO A 6 0.33 -80.85 2.70
C PRO A 6 0.09 -79.35 2.50
N SER A 7 0.75 -78.55 3.33
CA SER A 7 0.76 -77.09 3.29
C SER A 7 1.45 -76.57 2.01
N THR A 8 0.66 -75.94 1.13
CA THR A 8 1.18 -75.14 0.01
C THR A 8 1.85 -73.86 0.52
N PRO A 9 3.10 -73.54 0.10
CA PRO A 9 3.73 -72.27 0.44
C PRO A 9 3.13 -71.13 -0.40
N SER A 10 2.70 -70.07 0.27
CA SER A 10 2.26 -68.83 -0.39
C SER A 10 3.45 -68.11 -1.03
N PRO A 11 3.33 -67.58 -2.28
CA PRO A 11 4.44 -66.90 -2.95
C PRO A 11 4.65 -65.48 -2.40
N PRO A 12 5.89 -64.95 -2.40
CA PRO A 12 6.18 -63.62 -1.87
C PRO A 12 5.74 -62.52 -2.85
N ARG A 13 4.50 -62.04 -2.73
CA ARG A 13 4.04 -60.80 -3.40
C ARG A 13 4.47 -59.58 -2.58
N GLY A 14 5.73 -59.15 -2.68
CA GLY A 14 6.22 -58.09 -1.79
C GLY A 14 7.10 -56.98 -2.38
N LYS A 15 7.63 -57.10 -3.60
CA LYS A 15 8.70 -56.17 -4.04
C LYS A 15 8.24 -54.98 -4.90
N LYS A 16 7.22 -55.14 -5.75
CA LYS A 16 6.78 -54.06 -6.67
C LYS A 16 5.97 -52.96 -5.97
N HIS A 17 5.10 -53.32 -5.02
CA HIS A 17 4.28 -52.35 -4.27
C HIS A 17 5.12 -51.41 -3.39
N TRP A 18 6.25 -51.91 -2.86
CA TRP A 18 7.15 -51.14 -1.98
C TRP A 18 7.90 -50.03 -2.71
N THR A 19 8.28 -50.27 -3.98
CA THR A 19 8.95 -49.24 -4.81
C THR A 19 7.97 -48.16 -5.28
N PHE A 20 6.71 -48.52 -5.57
CA PHE A 20 5.67 -47.54 -5.89
C PHE A 20 5.34 -46.65 -4.69
N LEU A 21 5.15 -47.23 -3.50
CA LEU A 21 4.96 -46.47 -2.26
C LEU A 21 6.13 -45.53 -1.96
N ARG A 22 7.37 -45.97 -2.21
CA ARG A 22 8.57 -45.14 -2.02
C ARG A 22 8.62 -43.96 -3.00
N LYS A 23 8.26 -44.16 -4.27
CA LYS A 23 8.18 -43.08 -5.28
C LYS A 23 7.04 -42.11 -4.98
N PHE A 24 5.87 -42.63 -4.58
CA PHE A 24 4.72 -41.83 -4.19
C PHE A 24 5.03 -40.93 -2.98
N ARG A 25 5.69 -41.48 -1.94
CA ARG A 25 6.13 -40.69 -0.78
C ARG A 25 7.11 -39.59 -1.17
N TRP A 26 8.05 -39.86 -2.07
CA TRP A 26 8.97 -38.84 -2.58
C TRP A 26 8.25 -37.73 -3.34
N ALA A 27 7.28 -38.06 -4.19
CA ALA A 27 6.47 -37.08 -4.91
C ALA A 27 5.66 -36.16 -3.97
N VAL A 28 5.07 -36.74 -2.92
CA VAL A 28 4.34 -35.98 -1.90
C VAL A 28 5.30 -35.06 -1.11
N TYR A 29 6.49 -35.55 -0.75
CA TYR A 29 7.48 -34.70 -0.08
C TYR A 29 7.97 -33.56 -0.96
N THR A 30 8.23 -33.80 -2.25
CA THR A 30 8.63 -32.73 -3.17
C THR A 30 7.55 -31.67 -3.32
N LEU A 31 6.28 -32.09 -3.39
CA LEU A 31 5.15 -31.16 -3.51
C LEU A 31 4.98 -30.34 -2.22
N PHE A 32 5.03 -31.00 -1.06
CA PHE A 32 4.96 -30.33 0.24
C PHE A 32 6.12 -29.35 0.46
N LEU A 33 7.35 -29.75 0.10
CA LEU A 33 8.53 -28.90 0.22
C LEU A 33 8.43 -27.69 -0.73
N SER A 34 7.96 -27.90 -1.97
CA SER A 34 7.76 -26.82 -2.94
C SER A 34 6.71 -25.81 -2.45
N LEU A 35 5.63 -26.29 -1.83
CA LEU A 35 4.61 -25.44 -1.24
C LEU A 35 5.15 -24.64 -0.05
N LEU A 36 5.93 -25.27 0.83
CA LEU A 36 6.57 -24.58 1.96
C LEU A 36 7.53 -23.50 1.48
N VAL A 37 8.37 -23.80 0.49
CA VAL A 37 9.28 -22.81 -0.12
C VAL A 37 8.47 -21.70 -0.77
N PHE A 38 7.40 -22.00 -1.48
CA PHE A 38 6.53 -20.99 -2.08
C PHE A 38 5.90 -20.08 -1.02
N VAL A 39 5.33 -20.62 0.05
CA VAL A 39 4.76 -19.83 1.15
C VAL A 39 5.83 -19.02 1.84
N ALA A 40 7.02 -19.57 2.07
CA ALA A 40 8.15 -18.84 2.64
C ALA A 40 8.58 -17.68 1.74
N VAL A 41 8.69 -17.89 0.42
CA VAL A 41 9.00 -16.83 -0.55
C VAL A 41 7.89 -15.79 -0.57
N CYS A 42 6.61 -16.16 -0.62
CA CYS A 42 5.51 -15.20 -0.56
C CYS A 42 5.48 -14.41 0.74
N THR A 43 5.83 -15.05 1.86
CA THR A 43 5.90 -14.40 3.18
C THR A 43 7.09 -13.46 3.24
N ILE A 44 8.27 -13.87 2.75
CA ILE A 44 9.45 -13.01 2.63
C ILE A 44 9.14 -11.84 1.71
N VAL A 45 8.56 -12.05 0.51
CA VAL A 45 8.18 -10.98 -0.42
C VAL A 45 7.11 -10.06 0.18
N GLY A 46 6.15 -10.60 0.93
CA GLY A 46 5.15 -9.80 1.63
C GLY A 46 5.74 -8.99 2.78
N ILE A 47 6.69 -9.56 3.52
CA ILE A 47 7.41 -8.89 4.61
C ILE A 47 8.40 -7.87 4.03
N THR A 48 9.16 -8.20 2.98
CA THR A 48 10.08 -7.28 2.31
C THR A 48 9.29 -6.19 1.61
N GLY A 49 8.17 -6.46 0.94
CA GLY A 49 7.33 -5.38 0.40
C GLY A 49 6.82 -4.41 1.49
N ASN A 50 6.57 -4.92 2.69
CA ASN A 50 6.12 -4.12 3.84
C ASN A 50 7.29 -3.51 4.67
N LEU A 51 8.52 -4.01 4.52
CA LEU A 51 9.76 -3.52 5.14
C LEU A 51 10.58 -2.64 4.19
N GLU A 52 10.42 -2.78 2.88
CA GLU A 52 11.02 -1.94 1.84
C GLU A 52 10.35 -0.56 1.88
N GLU A 53 9.07 -0.48 2.28
CA GLU A 53 8.43 0.77 2.75
C GLU A 53 9.09 1.37 4.02
N ARG A 54 9.91 0.62 4.77
CA ARG A 54 10.61 1.08 6.00
C ARG A 54 12.15 1.15 5.88
N HIS A 55 12.76 0.59 4.83
CA HIS A 55 14.22 0.44 4.71
C HIS A 55 14.81 0.90 3.37
N LEU A 56 14.02 1.44 2.43
CA LEU A 56 14.53 2.16 1.27
C LEU A 56 15.33 3.44 1.62
N ASP A 57 15.40 3.84 2.90
CA ASP A 57 16.25 4.92 3.40
C ASP A 57 17.75 4.55 3.51
N LEU A 58 18.16 3.28 3.32
CA LEU A 58 19.55 2.86 3.62
C LEU A 58 20.44 2.46 2.44
N ASP A 59 19.91 2.19 1.24
CA ASP A 59 20.74 1.62 0.14
C ASP A 59 20.62 2.28 -1.24
N VAL A 60 20.00 3.46 -1.37
CA VAL A 60 20.00 4.22 -2.64
C VAL A 60 20.86 5.47 -2.54
N SER A 61 22.17 5.30 -2.42
CA SER A 61 23.16 6.37 -2.73
C SER A 61 24.56 5.82 -3.00
N ALA A 62 24.68 4.81 -3.88
CA ALA A 62 25.97 4.43 -4.44
C ALA A 62 26.25 5.21 -5.74
N ARG A 63 27.01 6.31 -5.59
CA ARG A 63 27.78 7.03 -6.62
C ARG A 63 27.01 7.73 -7.75
N ARG A 64 26.70 9.01 -7.52
CA ARG A 64 26.77 10.02 -8.58
C ARG A 64 27.92 10.97 -8.25
N PRO A 65 28.82 11.29 -9.21
CA PRO A 65 29.89 12.25 -8.95
C PRO A 65 29.27 13.59 -8.59
N ALA A 66 29.67 14.12 -7.43
CA ALA A 66 29.27 15.42 -6.93
C ALA A 66 29.84 16.53 -7.82
N SER A 67 29.15 16.87 -8.91
CA SER A 67 29.25 18.22 -9.43
C SER A 67 28.60 19.12 -8.37
N GLN A 68 29.44 19.82 -7.61
CA GLN A 68 29.07 20.84 -6.64
C GLN A 68 28.48 22.08 -7.35
N GLU A 69 27.45 21.90 -8.18
CA GLU A 69 26.62 23.02 -8.57
C GLU A 69 25.76 23.35 -7.35
N GLU A 70 26.11 24.42 -6.65
CA GLU A 70 25.28 24.99 -5.59
C GLU A 70 23.90 25.29 -6.19
N LEU A 71 22.84 24.74 -5.60
CA LEU A 71 21.48 25.06 -6.02
C LEU A 71 21.30 26.59 -5.93
N SER A 72 20.88 27.22 -7.03
CA SER A 72 20.55 28.64 -7.00
C SER A 72 19.38 28.90 -6.05
N THR A 73 19.37 30.06 -5.40
CA THR A 73 18.28 30.46 -4.49
C THR A 73 16.92 30.50 -5.18
N LEU A 74 16.90 30.83 -6.48
CA LEU A 74 15.70 30.78 -7.31
C LEU A 74 15.16 29.35 -7.43
N HIS A 75 16.04 28.39 -7.74
CA HIS A 75 15.63 26.98 -7.85
C HIS A 75 15.13 26.42 -6.51
N LEU A 76 15.76 26.80 -5.40
CA LEU A 76 15.30 26.41 -4.07
C LEU A 76 13.90 26.96 -3.74
N ARG A 77 13.59 28.17 -4.19
CA ARG A 77 12.25 28.76 -4.05
C ARG A 77 11.21 27.99 -4.86
N ASP A 78 11.54 27.63 -6.10
CA ASP A 78 10.65 26.82 -6.94
C ASP A 78 10.39 25.44 -6.31
N CYS A 79 11.43 24.83 -5.73
CA CYS A 79 11.32 23.59 -4.96
C CYS A 79 10.39 23.72 -3.76
N LEU A 80 10.52 24.80 -2.98
CA LEU A 80 9.65 25.07 -1.85
C LEU A 80 8.19 25.27 -2.29
N THR A 81 7.94 26.06 -3.33
CA THR A 81 6.58 26.26 -3.86
C THR A 81 5.98 24.96 -4.38
N ALA A 82 6.77 24.10 -5.04
CA ALA A 82 6.30 22.78 -5.47
C ALA A 82 5.94 21.88 -4.27
N LEU A 83 6.72 21.93 -3.20
CA LEU A 83 6.45 21.21 -1.96
C LEU A 83 5.17 21.71 -1.26
N GLU A 84 4.98 23.03 -1.19
CA GLU A 84 3.77 23.66 -0.66
C GLU A 84 2.53 23.23 -1.44
N ASN A 85 2.63 23.16 -2.77
CA ASN A 85 1.53 22.69 -3.62
C ASN A 85 1.18 21.22 -3.35
N LEU A 86 2.17 20.35 -3.19
CA LEU A 86 1.96 18.94 -2.85
C LEU A 86 1.31 18.78 -1.47
N HIS A 87 1.72 19.59 -0.50
CA HIS A 87 1.12 19.61 0.85
C HIS A 87 -0.32 20.13 0.82
N ALA A 88 -0.61 21.19 0.04
CA ALA A 88 -1.97 21.69 -0.12
C ALA A 88 -2.89 20.65 -0.79
N GLU A 89 -2.39 19.95 -1.81
CA GLU A 89 -3.11 18.84 -2.45
C GLU A 89 -3.42 17.71 -1.47
N GLN A 90 -2.46 17.34 -0.62
CA GLN A 90 -2.66 16.36 0.45
C GLN A 90 -3.74 16.82 1.43
N ALA A 91 -3.71 18.08 1.88
CA ALA A 91 -4.73 18.63 2.77
C ALA A 91 -6.14 18.61 2.15
N GLN A 92 -6.25 18.93 0.86
CA GLN A 92 -7.52 18.82 0.14
C GLN A 92 -8.01 17.38 0.09
N LYS A 93 -7.12 16.41 -0.14
CA LYS A 93 -7.46 14.98 -0.18
C LYS A 93 -7.88 14.42 1.17
N VAL A 94 -7.22 14.87 2.24
CA VAL A 94 -7.64 14.61 3.62
C VAL A 94 -9.06 15.13 3.82
N GLN A 95 -9.32 16.39 3.50
CA GLN A 95 -10.65 16.98 3.64
C GLN A 95 -11.71 16.19 2.87
N GLN A 96 -11.44 15.82 1.62
CA GLN A 96 -12.35 15.00 0.80
C GLN A 96 -12.70 13.65 1.43
N ALA A 97 -11.79 13.03 2.19
CA ALA A 97 -12.07 11.78 2.89
C ALA A 97 -13.20 11.91 3.93
N PHE A 98 -13.33 13.10 4.55
CA PHE A 98 -14.25 13.33 5.66
C PHE A 98 -15.57 14.00 5.24
N THR A 99 -15.81 14.25 3.96
CA THR A 99 -17.05 14.90 3.47
C THR A 99 -18.17 13.93 3.09
N GLY A 100 -17.86 12.63 2.96
CA GLY A 100 -18.84 11.63 2.49
C GLY A 100 -19.31 11.83 1.05
N GLU A 101 -18.56 12.57 0.23
CA GLU A 101 -18.94 12.89 -1.15
C GLU A 101 -19.01 11.67 -2.06
N HIS A 102 -18.14 10.70 -1.81
CA HIS A 102 -18.02 9.49 -2.61
C HIS A 102 -18.36 8.27 -1.76
N GLU A 103 -18.91 7.25 -2.42
CA GLU A 103 -19.04 5.94 -1.79
C GLU A 103 -17.66 5.40 -1.39
N ARG A 104 -17.58 4.71 -0.25
CA ARG A 104 -16.34 4.16 0.30
C ARG A 104 -15.45 3.46 -0.73
N GLN A 105 -16.01 2.58 -1.56
CA GLN A 105 -15.21 1.79 -2.51
C GLN A 105 -14.58 2.67 -3.59
N THR A 106 -15.38 3.57 -4.16
CA THR A 106 -14.95 4.56 -5.15
C THR A 106 -13.86 5.45 -4.58
N PHE A 107 -14.09 6.03 -3.39
CA PHE A 107 -13.09 6.87 -2.73
C PHE A 107 -11.78 6.11 -2.48
N LEU A 108 -11.83 4.88 -1.97
CA LEU A 108 -10.61 4.11 -1.70
C LEU A 108 -9.85 3.71 -2.97
N ALA A 109 -10.56 3.46 -4.08
CA ALA A 109 -9.92 3.18 -5.37
C ALA A 109 -9.20 4.43 -5.91
N ASP A 110 -9.88 5.57 -5.89
CA ASP A 110 -9.35 6.85 -6.35
C ASP A 110 -8.19 7.31 -5.47
N PHE A 111 -8.33 7.17 -4.14
CA PHE A 111 -7.28 7.50 -3.18
C PHE A 111 -6.01 6.70 -3.42
N ARG A 112 -6.10 5.40 -3.71
CA ARG A 112 -4.91 4.57 -4.02
C ARG A 112 -4.23 4.98 -5.32
N ALA A 113 -4.99 5.38 -6.34
CA ALA A 113 -4.43 5.86 -7.58
C ALA A 113 -3.70 7.19 -7.36
N TRP A 114 -4.35 8.10 -6.64
CA TRP A 114 -3.78 9.39 -6.24
C TRP A 114 -2.53 9.25 -5.37
N ASP A 115 -2.55 8.41 -4.34
CA ASP A 115 -1.43 8.18 -3.40
C ASP A 115 -0.14 7.80 -4.14
N ARG A 116 -0.25 6.89 -5.12
CA ARG A 116 0.90 6.47 -5.93
C ARG A 116 1.44 7.60 -6.80
N ASP A 117 0.57 8.35 -7.48
CA ASP A 117 0.98 9.48 -8.32
C ASP A 117 1.61 10.61 -7.48
N TRP A 118 1.01 10.91 -6.33
CA TRP A 118 1.51 11.90 -5.39
C TRP A 118 2.91 11.52 -4.89
N LYS A 119 3.12 10.27 -4.46
CA LYS A 119 4.44 9.77 -4.03
C LYS A 119 5.49 9.88 -5.14
N GLN A 120 5.14 9.49 -6.36
CA GLN A 120 6.06 9.60 -7.49
C GLN A 120 6.49 11.06 -7.77
N ARG A 121 5.54 12.00 -7.70
CA ARG A 121 5.84 13.43 -7.86
C ARG A 121 6.68 13.97 -6.70
N PHE A 122 6.38 13.54 -5.47
CA PHE A 122 7.09 13.92 -4.27
C PHE A 122 8.55 13.43 -4.28
N GLU A 123 8.79 12.14 -4.57
CA GLU A 123 10.14 11.58 -4.70
C GLU A 123 10.94 12.28 -5.80
N LYS A 124 10.31 12.51 -6.96
CA LYS A 124 10.93 13.24 -8.06
C LYS A 124 11.39 14.64 -7.63
N LEU A 125 10.58 15.34 -6.83
CA LEU A 125 10.93 16.64 -6.25
C LEU A 125 12.13 16.52 -5.31
N GLY A 126 12.13 15.52 -4.42
CA GLY A 126 13.25 15.24 -3.52
C GLY A 126 14.58 15.06 -4.26
N PHE A 127 14.56 14.29 -5.35
CA PHE A 127 15.74 14.07 -6.19
C PHE A 127 16.16 15.31 -6.99
N SER A 128 15.22 16.02 -7.63
CA SER A 128 15.56 17.21 -8.42
C SER A 128 16.10 18.35 -7.56
N CYS A 129 15.57 18.49 -6.34
CA CYS A 129 15.92 19.54 -5.41
C CYS A 129 17.03 19.13 -4.42
N ARG A 130 17.57 17.91 -4.54
CA ARG A 130 18.63 17.36 -3.68
C ARG A 130 18.28 17.38 -2.18
N LEU A 131 16.99 17.22 -1.86
CA LEU A 131 16.48 17.29 -0.49
C LEU A 131 16.73 16.00 0.30
N THR A 132 17.05 14.92 -0.40
CA THR A 132 17.43 13.62 0.17
C THR A 132 18.93 13.51 0.46
N ASP A 133 19.74 14.48 0.01
CA ASP A 133 21.19 14.45 0.20
C ASP A 133 21.52 14.84 1.65
N GLY A 134 22.01 13.89 2.46
CA GLY A 134 22.36 14.10 3.88
C GLY A 134 23.55 15.05 4.15
N TYR A 135 23.98 15.85 3.17
CA TYR A 135 25.13 16.76 3.25
C TYR A 135 24.79 18.19 2.84
N ALA A 136 23.57 18.66 3.13
CA ALA A 136 23.21 20.06 2.92
C ALA A 136 24.04 20.96 3.85
N ARG A 137 24.94 21.76 3.26
CA ARG A 137 25.79 22.74 3.99
C ARG A 137 25.14 24.12 4.11
N HIS A 138 24.01 24.34 3.45
CA HIS A 138 23.32 25.63 3.41
C HIS A 138 22.05 25.59 4.24
N GLU A 139 21.88 26.56 5.15
CA GLU A 139 20.75 26.65 6.09
C GLU A 139 19.39 26.61 5.38
N ALA A 140 19.25 27.33 4.26
CA ALA A 140 18.01 27.34 3.49
C ALA A 140 17.68 25.96 2.91
N LEU A 141 18.69 25.23 2.41
CA LEU A 141 18.49 23.88 1.88
C LEU A 141 18.11 22.89 3.01
N MET A 142 18.73 23.03 4.19
CA MET A 142 18.39 22.24 5.38
C MET A 142 16.93 22.47 5.80
N ALA A 143 16.47 23.72 5.80
CA ALA A 143 15.08 24.04 6.14
C ALA A 143 14.07 23.41 5.16
N VAL A 144 14.36 23.47 3.85
CA VAL A 144 13.49 22.85 2.83
C VAL A 144 13.55 21.32 2.91
N ALA A 145 14.72 20.73 3.19
CA ALA A 145 14.86 19.29 3.38
C ALA A 145 14.08 18.79 4.61
N GLU A 146 14.09 19.55 5.71
CA GLU A 146 13.29 19.21 6.90
C GLU A 146 11.80 19.36 6.60
N ALA A 147 11.38 20.41 5.90
CA ALA A 147 9.99 20.55 5.45
C ALA A 147 9.56 19.37 4.57
N TYR A 148 10.42 18.93 3.64
CA TYR A 148 10.19 17.75 2.81
C TYR A 148 9.98 16.51 3.68
N ARG A 149 10.86 16.25 4.65
CA ARG A 149 10.75 15.10 5.56
C ARG A 149 9.45 15.12 6.37
N LEU A 150 9.04 16.29 6.86
CA LEU A 150 7.79 16.46 7.61
C LEU A 150 6.54 16.25 6.74
N VAL A 151 6.57 16.69 5.47
CA VAL A 151 5.46 16.44 4.52
C VAL A 151 5.32 14.94 4.24
N ASP A 152 6.43 14.21 4.05
CA ASP A 152 6.39 12.75 3.91
C ASP A 152 5.84 12.06 5.16
N GLU A 153 6.31 12.45 6.34
CA GLU A 153 5.83 11.91 7.62
C GLU A 153 4.32 12.14 7.80
N ALA A 154 3.86 13.36 7.53
CA ALA A 154 2.44 13.71 7.56
C ALA A 154 1.63 12.89 6.54
N HIS A 155 2.17 12.67 5.34
CA HIS A 155 1.51 11.89 4.29
C HIS A 155 1.31 10.44 4.70
N ARG A 156 2.34 9.79 5.26
CA ARG A 156 2.24 8.43 5.79
C ARG A 156 1.18 8.32 6.88
N TYR A 157 1.14 9.29 7.80
CA TYR A 157 0.14 9.31 8.87
C TYR A 157 -1.29 9.50 8.31
N TYR A 158 -1.49 10.50 7.45
CA TYR A 158 -2.82 10.76 6.87
C TYR A 158 -3.30 9.62 5.99
N ALA A 159 -2.43 8.99 5.19
CA ALA A 159 -2.82 7.85 4.36
C ALA A 159 -3.33 6.67 5.21
N LEU A 160 -2.68 6.41 6.34
CA LEU A 160 -3.11 5.38 7.30
C LEU A 160 -4.47 5.74 7.92
N GLU A 161 -4.61 6.96 8.44
CA GLU A 161 -5.84 7.41 9.12
C GLU A 161 -7.03 7.50 8.16
N ILE A 162 -6.84 8.04 6.95
CA ILE A 162 -7.88 8.08 5.91
C ILE A 162 -8.36 6.66 5.60
N ARG A 163 -7.43 5.72 5.38
CA ARG A 163 -7.80 4.34 5.08
C ARG A 163 -8.59 3.71 6.22
N ARG A 164 -8.13 3.89 7.45
CA ARG A 164 -8.81 3.37 8.64
C ARG A 164 -10.21 3.97 8.78
N PHE A 165 -10.30 5.30 8.74
CA PHE A 165 -11.55 6.03 8.87
C PHE A 165 -12.55 5.61 7.79
N MET A 166 -12.13 5.50 6.53
CA MET A 166 -13.01 5.12 5.44
C MET A 166 -13.49 3.66 5.54
N LEU A 167 -12.66 2.76 6.06
CA LEU A 167 -13.07 1.37 6.31
C LEU A 167 -14.14 1.28 7.41
N GLU A 168 -13.97 2.04 8.49
CA GLU A 168 -14.85 2.04 9.66
C GLU A 168 -16.14 2.85 9.42
N ASN A 169 -16.06 4.02 8.78
CA ASN A 169 -17.13 5.02 8.77
C ASN A 169 -17.64 5.39 7.36
N GLY A 170 -16.92 5.02 6.30
CA GLY A 170 -17.18 5.56 4.95
C GLY A 170 -18.58 5.26 4.41
N VAL A 171 -19.19 4.12 4.78
CA VAL A 171 -20.56 3.77 4.38
C VAL A 171 -21.58 4.68 5.04
N GLU A 172 -21.47 4.85 6.36
CA GLU A 172 -22.42 5.67 7.12
C GLU A 172 -22.26 7.16 6.80
N LEU A 173 -21.04 7.61 6.56
CA LEU A 173 -20.78 9.00 6.17
C LEU A 173 -21.42 9.34 4.83
N TYR A 174 -21.27 8.47 3.82
CA TYR A 174 -21.93 8.63 2.53
C TYR A 174 -23.46 8.61 2.67
N ARG A 175 -24.00 7.67 3.48
CA ARG A 175 -25.44 7.58 3.75
C ARG A 175 -25.98 8.85 4.42
N LEU A 176 -25.27 9.36 5.42
CA LEU A 176 -25.65 10.58 6.14
C LEU A 176 -25.72 11.78 5.19
N ARG A 177 -24.71 11.95 4.33
CA ARG A 177 -24.70 13.01 3.32
C ARG A 177 -25.92 12.91 2.40
N ARG A 178 -26.20 11.72 1.87
CA ARG A 178 -27.36 11.48 0.99
C ARG A 178 -28.68 11.84 1.67
N LEU A 179 -28.83 11.50 2.96
CA LEU A 179 -30.00 11.87 3.74
C LEU A 179 -30.14 13.38 3.90
N PHE A 180 -29.05 14.13 4.12
CA PHE A 180 -29.11 15.60 4.15
C PHE A 180 -29.51 16.18 2.79
N GLU A 181 -28.94 15.70 1.69
CA GLU A 181 -29.29 16.13 0.33
C GLU A 181 -30.76 15.83 0.00
N ASP A 182 -31.27 14.66 0.39
CA ASP A 182 -32.66 14.28 0.19
C ASP A 182 -33.61 15.15 1.04
N ALA A 183 -33.23 15.45 2.29
CA ALA A 183 -33.99 16.33 3.17
C ALA A 183 -34.06 17.77 2.66
N GLN A 184 -32.94 18.33 2.20
CA GLN A 184 -32.91 19.67 1.57
C GLN A 184 -33.84 19.73 0.36
N ARG A 185 -33.74 18.75 -0.55
CA ARG A 185 -34.64 18.64 -1.72
C ARG A 185 -36.10 18.46 -1.33
N ALA A 186 -36.40 17.88 -0.18
CA ALA A 186 -37.78 17.76 0.31
C ALA A 186 -38.31 19.11 0.85
N ILE A 187 -37.49 19.86 1.58
CA ILE A 187 -37.83 21.19 2.09
C ILE A 187 -38.12 22.15 0.92
N GLU A 188 -37.21 22.23 -0.05
CA GLU A 188 -37.36 23.08 -1.24
C GLU A 188 -38.64 22.76 -2.03
N ARG A 189 -39.02 21.47 -2.10
CA ARG A 189 -40.27 21.05 -2.75
C ARG A 189 -41.52 21.51 -2.00
N ILE A 190 -41.48 21.54 -0.67
CA ILE A 190 -42.60 22.03 0.14
C ILE A 190 -42.74 23.54 -0.01
N GLU A 191 -41.63 24.27 0.02
CA GLU A 191 -41.61 25.73 -0.15
C GLU A 191 -42.08 26.18 -1.55
N ALA A 192 -41.88 25.34 -2.57
CA ALA A 192 -42.30 25.62 -3.94
C ALA A 192 -43.80 25.35 -4.20
N LEU A 193 -44.55 24.75 -3.26
CA LEU A 193 -45.99 24.56 -3.43
C LEU A 193 -46.70 25.89 -3.19
N PRO A 194 -47.65 26.30 -4.07
CA PRO A 194 -48.47 27.46 -3.80
C PRO A 194 -49.25 27.22 -2.51
N THR A 195 -49.14 28.15 -1.56
CA THR A 195 -50.07 28.22 -0.44
C THR A 195 -51.43 28.52 -1.03
N ASP A 196 -52.30 27.50 -1.11
CA ASP A 196 -53.71 27.68 -1.44
C ASP A 196 -54.33 28.64 -0.39
N GLU A 197 -54.49 29.91 -0.79
CA GLU A 197 -55.38 30.90 -0.15
C GLU A 197 -56.81 30.72 -0.65
#